data_AF-A0A316CMV0-F1
#
_entry.id   AF-A0A316CMV0-F1
#
_cell.length_a   1.000
_cell.length_b   1.000
_cell.length_c   1.000
_cell.angle_alpha   90.00
_cell.angle_beta   90.00
_cell.angle_gamma   90.00
#
_symmetry.space_group_name_H-M   'P 1'
#
loop_
_entity.id
_entity.type
_entity.pdbx_description
1 polymer ?
#
loop_
_entity_poly.entity_id
_entity_poly.type
_entity_poly.pdbx_seq_one_letter_code
_entity_poly.pdbx_strand_id
1 'polypeptide(L)' 'MHPFAGPIVNRKGEEVVAAGEVLADKDIHRMDWFVRGIDGDLPS' A
#
# COMPACT_ATOMS: atom_id res chain seq x y z
N MET A 1 15.38 -5.14 4.53
CA MET A 1 14.41 -5.09 3.42
C MET A 1 13.10 -4.61 4.00
N HIS A 2 12.51 -3.54 3.47
CA HIS A 2 11.22 -3.02 3.92
C HIS A 2 10.18 -3.33 2.84
N PRO A 3 9.26 -4.28 3.06
CA PRO A 3 8.28 -4.67 2.04
C PRO A 3 7.31 -3.53 1.67
N PHE A 4 7.20 -2.52 2.54
CA PHE A 4 6.39 -1.32 2.32
C PHE A 4 7.23 -0.07 1.99
N ALA A 5 8.38 -0.26 1.34
CA ALA A 5 9.14 0.85 0.77
C ALA A 5 8.56 1.27 -0.59
N GLY A 6 8.50 2.58 -0.83
CA GLY A 6 7.98 3.13 -2.07
C GLY A 6 8.93 2.94 -3.28
N PRO A 7 8.42 3.15 -4.51
CA PRO A 7 7.09 3.68 -4.80
C PRO A 7 5.99 2.60 -4.67
N ILE A 8 4.91 2.92 -3.96
CA ILE A 8 3.72 2.07 -3.87
C ILE A 8 2.52 2.81 -4.42
N VAL A 9 1.83 2.15 -5.36
CA VAL A 9 0.62 2.64 -6.00
C VAL A 9 -0.52 1.69 -5.68
N ASN A 10 -1.62 2.25 -5.18
CA ASN A 10 -2.80 1.47 -4.85
C ASN A 10 -3.59 1.05 -6.12
N ARG A 11 -4.61 0.23 -5.94
CA ARG A 11 -5.47 -0.28 -7.03
C ARG A 11 -6.22 0.83 -7.77
N LYS A 12 -6.48 1.97 -7.13
CA LYS A 12 -7.10 3.17 -7.74
C LYS A 12 -6.10 3.96 -8.59
N GLY A 13 -4.82 3.64 -8.52
CA GLY A 13 -3.75 4.33 -9.25
C GLY A 13 -3.14 5.50 -8.48
N GLU A 14 -3.46 5.66 -7.20
CA GLU A 14 -2.93 6.71 -6.33
C GLU A 14 -1.59 6.27 -5.74
N GLU A 15 -0.61 7.17 -5.75
CA GLU A 15 0.66 6.97 -5.04
C GLU A 15 0.43 7.16 -3.54
N VAL A 16 0.74 6.13 -2.76
CA VAL A 16 0.51 6.09 -1.30
C VAL A 16 1.80 6.03 -0.49
N VAL A 17 2.92 5.68 -1.13
CA VAL A 17 4.27 5.76 -0.55
C VAL A 17 5.22 6.24 -1.64
N ALA A 18 5.91 7.35 -1.40
CA ALA A 18 6.82 7.94 -2.38
C ALA A 18 8.13 7.15 -2.51
N ALA A 19 8.83 7.31 -3.64
CA ALA A 19 10.13 6.69 -3.85
C ALA A 19 11.14 7.10 -2.76
N GLY A 20 11.78 6.11 -2.13
CA GLY A 20 12.74 6.34 -1.04
C GLY A 20 12.11 6.47 0.35
N GLU A 21 10.78 6.50 0.44
CA GLU A 21 10.06 6.45 1.72
C GLU A 21 9.70 5.02 2.12
N VAL A 22 9.42 4.84 3.40
CA VAL A 22 8.91 3.59 3.97
C VAL A 22 7.61 3.91 4.69
N LEU A 23 6.55 3.16 4.41
CA LEU A 23 5.28 3.30 5.10
C LEU A 23 5.48 3.10 6.61
N ALA A 24 4.96 4.02 7.42
CA ALA A 24 5.09 3.92 8.87
C ALA A 24 4.24 2.77 9.43
N ASP A 25 4.72 2.11 10.49
CA ASP A 25 4.03 0.96 11.12
C ASP A 25 2.58 1.27 11.52
N LYS A 26 2.32 2.48 12.01
CA LYS A 26 0.97 2.94 12.38
C LYS A 26 -0.02 2.95 11.20
N ASP A 27 0.50 3.10 9.99
CA ASP A 27 -0.27 3.19 8.74
C ASP A 27 -0.38 1.80 8.11
N ILE A 28 0.64 0.94 8.28
CA ILE A 28 0.56 -0.50 7.96
C ILE A 28 -0.59 -1.16 8.75
N HIS A 29 -0.72 -0.86 10.04
CA HIS A 29 -1.81 -1.39 10.86
C HIS A 29 -3.21 -0.86 10.51
N ARG A 30 -3.29 0.21 9.72
CA ARG A 30 -4.54 0.83 9.27
C ARG A 30 -4.76 0.69 7.77
N MET A 31 -4.00 -0.18 7.10
CA MET A 31 -4.04 -0.31 5.65
C MET A 31 -5.42 -0.79 5.22
N ASP A 32 -6.17 0.09 4.57
CA ASP A 32 -7.56 -0.09 4.12
C ASP A 32 -7.67 -0.11 2.59
N TRP A 33 -6.53 -0.33 1.91
CA TRP A 33 -6.41 -0.33 0.46
C TRP A 33 -5.56 -1.50 -0.03
N PHE A 34 -5.74 -1.85 -1.31
CA PHE A 34 -4.98 -2.87 -2.00
C PHE A 34 -3.96 -2.26 -2.96
N VAL A 35 -2.78 -2.89 -3.07
CA VAL A 35 -1.80 -2.57 -4.13
C VAL A 35 -2.40 -2.94 -5.49
N ARG A 36 -2.01 -2.21 -6.54
CA ARG A 36 -2.41 -2.54 -7.92
C ARG A 36 -2.07 -4.00 -8.26
N GLY A 37 -3.00 -4.71 -8.89
CA GLY A 37 -2.83 -6.10 -9.32
C GLY A 37 -3.32 -7.16 -8.33
N ILE A 38 -3.87 -6.76 -7.18
CA ILE A 38 -4.63 -7.66 -6.31
C ILE A 38 -6.06 -7.80 -6.83
N ASP A 39 -6.38 -8.98 -7.36
CA ASP A 39 -7.75 -9.39 -7.66
C ASP A 39 -8.34 -10.10 -6.44
N GLY A 40 -9.27 -9.42 -5.77
CA GLY A 40 -9.96 -9.87 -4.58
C GLY A 40 -10.64 -8.69 -3.88
N ASP A 41 -11.87 -8.89 -3.42
CA ASP A 41 -12.56 -7.93 -2.57
C ASP A 41 -12.44 -8.38 -1.11
N LEU A 42 -12.40 -7.42 -0.16
CA LEU A 42 -12.43 -7.75 1.26
C LEU A 42 -13.68 -8.58 1.56
N PRO A 43 -13.58 -9.68 2.34
CA PRO A 43 -14.76 -10.42 2.76
C PRO A 43 -15.73 -9.49 3.48
N SER A 44 -17.02 -9.61 3.17
CA SER A 44 -18.11 -8.91 3.87
C SER A 44 -18.27 -9.38 5.31
#